data_AF-A0A951P523-F1
#
_entry.id   AF-A0A951P523-F1
#
_cell.length_a   1.000
_cell.length_b   1.000
_cell.length_c   1.000
_cell.angle_alpha   90.00
_cell.angle_beta   90.00
_cell.angle_gamma   90.00
#
_symmetry.space_group_name_H-M   'P 1'
#
loop_
_entity.id
_entity.type
_entity.pdbx_description
1 polymer ?
#
loop_
_entity_poly.entity_id
_entity_poly.type
_entity_poly.pdbx_seq_one_letter_code
_entity_poly.pdbx_strand_id
1 'polypeptide(L)'
;MRSRQSILEIFSTFLQFESDSATRWVSDARLRRKTQQCLDQESAQELSEMVWSLYWHKLWQADSDPFAVAHLSAYLQEVCYWSARKLALNMGSSQSLADFFQIAIAKIHRVLQGFNPQQSSGLKRYASLAFSNVIKDTLRLRQEVDICTDWALLHKLSHKRFVESLQNFGLDSSTIAARIFAWQCFKIIYAPTQGKGARKLAKPDSAIFEAISELYNRDRVVTLGTTAEACNPTVLEQWLTTCGKAARSYLYPSLISADSPQPGAENTELLDNFESTFQESNLSQIIEQEEEDSRQQTRSQLNAILLRSLVKLDLPAQRLLQMYYGKAMTQQEIAKELDTKQYTVSRRLTSLKQTLLQTLAEWSQTALHQPLNSNVLSTMSTILEEWLKLHYSHPDLPS
;
A
#
# COMPACT_ATOMS: atom_id res chain seq x y z
N MET A 1 6.87 8.98 10.81
CA MET A 1 6.85 7.67 10.12
C MET A 1 8.23 7.05 10.23
N ARG A 2 8.37 5.93 10.93
CA ARG A 2 9.65 5.20 11.07
C ARG A 2 9.99 4.54 9.72
N SER A 3 11.27 4.60 9.32
CA SER A 3 11.73 3.89 8.12
C SER A 3 11.74 2.38 8.35
N ARG A 4 11.22 1.61 7.39
CA ARG A 4 11.23 0.14 7.42
C ARG A 4 12.60 -0.35 6.98
N GLN A 5 13.22 -1.24 7.75
CA GLN A 5 14.62 -1.63 7.51
C GLN A 5 14.76 -3.10 7.10
N SER A 6 13.87 -3.98 7.53
CA SER A 6 13.94 -5.40 7.17
C SER A 6 13.10 -5.71 5.94
N ILE A 7 13.55 -6.68 5.12
CA ILE A 7 12.77 -7.21 3.98
C ILE A 7 11.40 -7.68 4.45
N LEU A 8 11.35 -8.32 5.62
CA LEU A 8 10.12 -8.77 6.22
C LEU A 8 9.16 -7.61 6.48
N GLU A 9 9.60 -6.52 7.13
CA GLU A 9 8.76 -5.33 7.31
C GLU A 9 8.32 -4.74 5.97
N ILE A 10 9.25 -4.60 5.03
CA ILE A 10 9.01 -3.95 3.75
C ILE A 10 7.91 -4.67 2.93
N PHE A 11 7.88 -6.00 2.94
CA PHE A 11 6.93 -6.80 2.14
C PHE A 11 5.73 -7.34 2.92
N SER A 12 5.58 -7.02 4.20
CA SER A 12 4.45 -7.48 5.02
C SER A 12 3.71 -6.40 5.80
N THR A 13 4.16 -5.14 5.77
CA THR A 13 3.52 -4.07 6.53
C THR A 13 2.75 -3.06 5.67
N PHE A 14 1.64 -2.57 6.22
CA PHE A 14 0.74 -1.58 5.64
C PHE A 14 0.67 -0.33 6.51
N LEU A 15 0.47 0.82 5.87
CA LEU A 15 0.37 2.08 6.56
C LEU A 15 -1.04 2.26 7.13
N GLN A 16 -1.13 2.49 8.44
CA GLN A 16 -2.39 2.84 9.09
C GLN A 16 -2.57 4.36 9.11
N PHE A 17 -3.76 4.79 8.71
CA PHE A 17 -4.20 6.17 8.82
C PHE A 17 -5.16 6.30 10.00
N GLU A 18 -4.97 7.34 10.80
CA GLU A 18 -5.97 7.84 11.73
C GLU A 18 -6.39 9.22 11.23
N SER A 19 -7.66 9.36 10.86
CA SER A 19 -8.19 10.50 10.10
C SER A 19 -7.38 10.74 8.82
N ASP A 20 -6.58 11.82 8.78
CA ASP A 20 -5.77 12.20 7.62
C ASP A 20 -4.25 12.01 7.83
N SER A 21 -3.85 11.47 8.97
CA SER A 21 -2.44 11.33 9.34
C SER A 21 -2.02 9.86 9.39
N ALA A 22 -0.88 9.56 8.77
CA ALA A 22 -0.27 8.24 8.86
C ALA A 22 0.42 8.06 10.23
N THR A 23 -0.08 7.12 11.03
CA THR A 23 0.35 6.95 12.43
C THR A 23 1.40 5.87 12.59
N ARG A 24 1.11 4.65 12.11
CA ARG A 24 1.98 3.48 12.31
C ARG A 24 1.95 2.48 11.15
N TRP A 25 2.90 1.55 11.21
CA TRP A 25 2.94 0.37 10.34
C TRP A 25 2.27 -0.79 11.04
N VAL A 26 1.39 -1.48 10.32
CA VAL A 26 0.69 -2.69 10.79
C VAL A 26 1.15 -3.87 9.94
N SER A 27 1.53 -4.97 10.57
CA SER A 27 2.00 -6.18 9.87
C SER A 27 0.83 -7.07 9.50
N ASP A 28 0.77 -7.56 8.27
CA ASP A 28 -0.08 -8.69 7.90
C ASP A 28 0.65 -9.99 8.24
N ALA A 29 0.11 -10.77 9.17
CA ALA A 29 0.72 -12.01 9.65
C ALA A 29 0.89 -13.07 8.54
N ARG A 30 -0.03 -13.14 7.56
CA ARG A 30 0.05 -14.11 6.45
C ARG A 30 1.21 -13.76 5.53
N LEU A 31 1.32 -12.48 5.16
CA LEU A 31 2.43 -12.01 4.35
C LEU A 31 3.76 -12.18 5.10
N ARG A 32 3.79 -11.81 6.38
CA ARG A 32 4.99 -11.96 7.22
C ARG A 32 5.48 -13.41 7.27
N ARG A 33 4.60 -14.37 7.58
CA ARG A 33 4.95 -15.81 7.61
C ARG A 33 5.45 -16.29 6.27
N LYS A 34 4.80 -15.89 5.18
CA LYS A 34 5.21 -16.29 3.83
C LYS A 34 6.57 -15.73 3.45
N THR A 35 6.81 -14.44 3.70
CA THR A 35 8.13 -13.83 3.48
C THR A 35 9.19 -14.50 4.36
N GLN A 36 8.87 -14.83 5.62
CA GLN A 36 9.77 -15.55 6.51
C GLN A 36 10.10 -16.95 5.98
N GLN A 37 9.10 -17.73 5.55
CA GLN A 37 9.31 -19.05 4.93
C GLN A 37 10.20 -18.98 3.69
N CYS A 38 10.00 -17.97 2.84
CA CYS A 38 10.85 -17.77 1.66
C CYS A 38 12.26 -17.28 2.02
N LEU A 39 12.44 -16.57 3.15
CA LEU A 39 13.76 -16.16 3.67
C LEU A 39 14.51 -17.32 4.33
N ASP A 40 13.79 -18.23 4.98
CA ASP A 40 14.35 -19.42 5.66
C ASP A 40 14.76 -20.51 4.66
N GLN A 41 14.19 -20.50 3.45
CA GLN A 41 14.68 -21.34 2.35
C GLN A 41 16.05 -20.82 1.88
N GLU A 42 17.07 -21.66 2.06
CA GLU A 42 18.49 -21.35 1.92
C GLU A 42 18.85 -20.68 0.59
N SER A 43 19.09 -19.36 0.65
CA SER A 43 19.77 -18.46 -0.33
C SER A 43 19.17 -17.06 -0.39
N ALA A 44 18.05 -16.80 0.29
CA ALA A 44 17.31 -15.54 0.14
C ALA A 44 17.66 -14.43 1.16
N GLN A 45 18.44 -14.74 2.20
CA GLN A 45 18.84 -13.78 3.25
C GLN A 45 19.78 -12.66 2.76
N GLU A 46 20.45 -12.84 1.62
CA GLU A 46 21.34 -11.83 1.02
C GLU A 46 20.68 -11.05 -0.13
N LEU A 47 19.43 -11.36 -0.47
CA LEU A 47 18.77 -10.72 -1.60
C LEU A 47 18.35 -9.29 -1.25
N SER A 48 18.81 -8.34 -2.06
CA SER A 48 18.43 -6.95 -1.92
C SER A 48 16.93 -6.76 -2.12
N GLU A 49 16.40 -5.68 -1.54
CA GLU A 49 15.01 -5.23 -1.70
C GLU A 49 14.56 -5.23 -3.17
N MET A 50 15.47 -4.82 -4.07
CA MET A 50 15.23 -4.79 -5.50
C MET A 50 14.96 -6.20 -6.06
N VAL A 51 15.74 -7.21 -5.67
CA VAL A 51 15.57 -8.58 -6.14
C VAL A 51 14.24 -9.16 -5.66
N TRP A 52 13.88 -8.92 -4.40
CA TRP A 52 12.58 -9.34 -3.87
C TRP A 52 11.40 -8.68 -4.60
N SER A 53 11.52 -7.41 -4.95
CA SER A 53 10.47 -6.73 -5.73
C SER A 53 10.29 -7.33 -7.12
N LEU A 54 11.39 -7.80 -7.75
CA LEU A 54 11.34 -8.49 -9.04
C LEU A 54 10.82 -9.92 -8.91
N TYR A 55 11.17 -10.61 -7.84
CA TYR A 55 10.66 -11.95 -7.54
C TYR A 55 9.14 -11.95 -7.43
N TRP A 56 8.58 -11.10 -6.57
CA TRP A 56 7.13 -10.99 -6.42
C TRP A 56 6.44 -10.49 -7.69
N HIS A 57 7.07 -9.58 -8.45
CA HIS A 57 6.52 -9.12 -9.73
C HIS A 57 6.44 -10.25 -10.76
N LYS A 58 7.45 -11.12 -10.85
CA LYS A 58 7.42 -12.30 -11.71
C LYS A 58 6.34 -13.30 -11.30
N LEU A 59 6.21 -13.59 -10.00
CA LEU A 59 5.16 -14.47 -9.50
C LEU A 59 3.76 -13.93 -9.79
N TRP A 60 3.58 -12.62 -9.67
CA TRP A 60 2.34 -11.94 -10.04
C TRP A 60 2.05 -12.03 -11.55
N GLN A 61 3.04 -11.80 -12.42
CA GLN A 61 2.86 -11.91 -13.87
C GLN A 61 2.51 -13.33 -14.33
N ALA A 62 3.08 -14.33 -13.66
CA ALA A 62 2.81 -15.74 -13.93
C ALA A 62 1.53 -16.26 -13.25
N ASP A 63 0.78 -15.39 -12.55
CA ASP A 63 -0.39 -15.73 -11.73
C ASP A 63 -0.17 -16.95 -10.82
N SER A 64 1.09 -17.12 -10.37
CA SER A 64 1.53 -18.31 -9.66
C SER A 64 1.31 -18.22 -8.16
N ASP A 65 1.01 -17.01 -7.66
CA ASP A 65 0.89 -16.75 -6.23
C ASP A 65 -0.18 -15.68 -5.94
N PRO A 66 -1.25 -16.03 -5.19
CA PRO A 66 -2.31 -15.09 -4.86
C PRO A 66 -1.86 -13.94 -3.93
N PHE A 67 -0.74 -14.10 -3.21
CA PHE A 67 -0.20 -13.10 -2.29
C PHE A 67 0.81 -12.14 -2.94
N ALA A 68 1.22 -12.39 -4.18
CA ALA A 68 2.24 -11.57 -4.84
C ALA A 68 1.82 -10.09 -4.95
N VAL A 69 0.55 -9.83 -5.29
CA VAL A 69 0.02 -8.45 -5.31
C VAL A 69 0.06 -7.81 -3.93
N ALA A 70 -0.28 -8.56 -2.88
CA ALA A 70 -0.30 -8.05 -1.52
C ALA A 70 1.12 -7.70 -1.02
N HIS A 71 2.12 -8.53 -1.31
CA HIS A 71 3.53 -8.24 -1.04
C HIS A 71 4.01 -6.99 -1.79
N LEU A 72 3.70 -6.87 -3.09
CA LEU A 72 4.02 -5.68 -3.87
C LEU A 72 3.27 -4.43 -3.39
N SER A 73 2.06 -4.61 -2.84
CA SER A 73 1.28 -3.54 -2.22
C SER A 73 1.94 -3.03 -0.96
N ALA A 74 2.32 -3.93 -0.04
CA ALA A 74 3.07 -3.61 1.17
C ALA A 74 4.39 -2.89 0.83
N TYR A 75 5.12 -3.42 -0.17
CA TYR A 75 6.36 -2.84 -0.67
C TYR A 75 6.21 -1.38 -1.10
N LEU A 76 5.14 -1.08 -1.85
CA LEU A 76 4.90 0.22 -2.45
C LEU A 76 4.18 1.24 -1.56
N GLN A 77 3.74 0.85 -0.35
CA GLN A 77 3.05 1.73 0.60
C GLN A 77 3.74 3.08 0.79
N GLU A 78 5.04 3.05 1.09
CA GLU A 78 5.81 4.26 1.39
C GLU A 78 5.94 5.18 0.17
N VAL A 79 6.19 4.62 -1.01
CA VAL A 79 6.28 5.39 -2.26
C VAL A 79 4.92 6.01 -2.61
N CYS A 80 3.84 5.26 -2.42
CA CYS A 80 2.48 5.72 -2.61
C CYS A 80 2.19 6.91 -1.67
N TYR A 81 2.49 6.76 -0.37
CA TYR A 81 2.31 7.80 0.64
C TYR A 81 3.04 9.10 0.29
N TRP A 82 4.33 9.03 -0.05
CA TRP A 82 5.09 10.24 -0.39
C TRP A 82 4.61 10.91 -1.67
N SER A 83 4.17 10.12 -2.66
CA SER A 83 3.60 10.64 -3.91
C SER A 83 2.27 11.34 -3.66
N ALA A 84 1.40 10.73 -2.83
CA ALA A 84 0.14 11.32 -2.38
C ALA A 84 0.37 12.61 -1.58
N ARG A 85 1.26 12.60 -0.59
CA ARG A 85 1.61 13.77 0.23
C ARG A 85 2.14 14.93 -0.59
N LYS A 86 3.02 14.64 -1.55
CA LYS A 86 3.54 15.68 -2.45
C LYS A 86 2.43 16.33 -3.26
N LEU A 87 1.41 15.59 -3.69
CA LEU A 87 0.28 16.15 -4.42
C LEU A 87 -0.69 16.89 -3.51
N ALA A 88 -0.98 16.37 -2.32
CA ALA A 88 -1.82 17.01 -1.31
C ALA A 88 -1.28 18.40 -0.92
N LEU A 89 0.04 18.56 -0.79
CA LEU A 89 0.65 19.86 -0.48
C LEU A 89 0.56 20.87 -1.64
N ASN A 90 0.49 20.39 -2.88
CA ASN A 90 0.46 21.25 -4.07
C ASN A 90 -0.96 21.55 -4.56
N MET A 91 -1.95 20.76 -4.16
CA MET A 91 -3.35 20.89 -4.57
C MET A 91 -4.18 21.34 -3.37
N GLY A 92 -4.75 22.55 -3.43
CA GLY A 92 -5.51 23.13 -2.32
C GLY A 92 -6.75 22.31 -1.90
N SER A 93 -6.87 22.12 -0.58
CA SER A 93 -8.02 21.84 0.32
C SER A 93 -9.23 20.99 -0.09
N SER A 94 -9.37 20.47 -1.31
CA SER A 94 -10.57 19.71 -1.69
C SER A 94 -10.50 18.22 -1.32
N GLN A 95 -9.32 17.66 -1.10
CA GLN A 95 -9.13 16.24 -0.78
C GLN A 95 -8.05 16.06 0.27
N SER A 96 -8.28 15.07 1.14
CA SER A 96 -7.38 14.70 2.21
C SER A 96 -6.17 13.93 1.68
N LEU A 97 -5.08 13.87 2.45
CA LEU A 97 -3.94 13.00 2.15
C LEU A 97 -4.37 11.53 2.03
N ALA A 98 -5.25 11.08 2.92
CA ALA A 98 -5.83 9.75 2.88
C ALA A 98 -6.53 9.47 1.54
N ASP A 99 -7.31 10.43 1.02
CA ASP A 99 -7.98 10.29 -0.29
C ASP A 99 -6.97 10.08 -1.42
N PHE A 100 -5.91 10.90 -1.46
CA PHE A 100 -4.87 10.77 -2.48
C PHE A 100 -4.15 9.42 -2.40
N PHE A 101 -3.89 8.96 -1.18
CA PHE A 101 -3.30 7.65 -0.95
C PHE A 101 -4.21 6.52 -1.44
N GLN A 102 -5.50 6.57 -1.09
CA GLN A 102 -6.48 5.56 -1.49
C GLN A 102 -6.68 5.53 -3.01
N ILE A 103 -6.76 6.69 -3.66
CA ILE A 103 -6.85 6.78 -5.14
C ILE A 103 -5.67 6.06 -5.80
N ALA A 104 -4.46 6.28 -5.30
CA ALA A 104 -3.25 5.69 -5.86
C ALA A 104 -3.19 4.17 -5.60
N ILE A 105 -3.36 3.74 -4.36
CA ILE A 105 -3.19 2.33 -3.99
C ILE A 105 -4.28 1.43 -4.59
N ALA A 106 -5.51 1.93 -4.75
CA ALA A 106 -6.60 1.21 -5.41
C ALA A 106 -6.30 0.89 -6.89
N LYS A 107 -5.34 1.60 -7.51
CA LYS A 107 -4.92 1.37 -8.90
C LYS A 107 -3.56 0.68 -9.00
N ILE A 108 -3.10 0.03 -7.92
CA ILE A 108 -1.82 -0.65 -7.91
C ILE A 108 -1.68 -1.67 -9.03
N HIS A 109 -2.74 -2.43 -9.37
CA HIS A 109 -2.70 -3.41 -10.45
C HIS A 109 -2.33 -2.76 -11.79
N ARG A 110 -2.88 -1.57 -12.09
CA ARG A 110 -2.54 -0.80 -13.30
C ARG A 110 -1.07 -0.33 -13.28
N VAL A 111 -0.55 0.03 -12.11
CA VAL A 111 0.85 0.41 -11.93
C VAL A 111 1.75 -0.80 -12.19
N LEU A 112 1.43 -1.97 -11.63
CA LEU A 112 2.22 -3.19 -11.82
C LEU A 112 2.19 -3.68 -13.27
N GLN A 113 1.05 -3.55 -13.97
CA GLN A 113 0.91 -3.90 -15.40
C GLN A 113 1.80 -3.04 -16.30
N GLY A 114 1.95 -1.75 -15.99
CA GLY A 114 2.78 -0.83 -16.77
C GLY A 114 4.28 -0.90 -16.46
N PHE A 115 4.68 -1.66 -15.43
CA PHE A 115 6.07 -1.76 -15.02
C PHE A 115 6.85 -2.77 -15.89
N ASN A 116 7.94 -2.29 -16.50
CA ASN A 116 8.90 -3.15 -17.21
C ASN A 116 10.26 -3.15 -16.47
N PRO A 117 10.67 -4.29 -15.87
CA PRO A 117 11.96 -4.44 -15.20
C PRO A 117 13.19 -4.12 -16.07
N GLN A 118 13.11 -4.31 -17.39
CA GLN A 118 14.27 -4.12 -18.29
C GLN A 118 14.51 -2.65 -18.64
N GLN A 119 13.49 -1.80 -18.55
CA GLN A 119 13.53 -0.40 -19.01
C GLN A 119 13.54 0.60 -17.85
N SER A 120 13.40 0.13 -16.61
CA SER A 120 13.26 0.99 -15.44
C SER A 120 14.32 0.67 -14.39
N SER A 121 14.81 1.71 -13.71
CA SER A 121 15.87 1.61 -12.69
C SER A 121 15.39 1.04 -11.35
N GLY A 122 14.16 0.55 -11.28
CA GLY A 122 13.57 -0.06 -10.07
C GLY A 122 12.09 0.27 -9.89
N LEU A 123 11.36 -0.66 -9.29
CA LEU A 123 9.91 -0.57 -9.13
C LEU A 123 9.46 0.65 -8.31
N LYS A 124 10.16 0.99 -7.21
CA LYS A 124 9.84 2.19 -6.40
C LYS A 124 9.90 3.49 -7.22
N ARG A 125 10.94 3.66 -8.04
CA ARG A 125 11.14 4.90 -8.82
C ARG A 125 10.09 5.05 -9.92
N TYR A 126 9.80 3.95 -10.61
CA TYR A 126 8.70 3.90 -11.57
C TYR A 126 7.35 4.19 -10.90
N ALA A 127 7.07 3.49 -9.79
CA ALA A 127 5.80 3.59 -9.07
C ALA A 127 5.54 5.01 -8.55
N SER A 128 6.56 5.75 -8.11
CA SER A 128 6.40 7.15 -7.69
C SER A 128 5.83 8.04 -8.80
N LEU A 129 6.36 7.90 -10.02
CA LEU A 129 5.86 8.64 -11.18
C LEU A 129 4.46 8.14 -11.59
N ALA A 130 4.28 6.82 -11.61
CA ALA A 130 3.01 6.20 -12.00
C ALA A 130 1.87 6.59 -11.04
N PHE A 131 2.06 6.50 -9.72
CA PHE A 131 1.09 6.94 -8.73
C PHE A 131 0.77 8.43 -8.85
N SER A 132 1.79 9.27 -9.06
CA SER A 132 1.57 10.70 -9.27
C SER A 132 0.68 10.98 -10.50
N ASN A 133 0.91 10.26 -11.59
CA ASN A 133 0.09 10.39 -12.80
C ASN A 133 -1.31 9.82 -12.61
N VAL A 134 -1.47 8.68 -11.93
CA VAL A 134 -2.78 8.10 -11.60
C VAL A 134 -3.63 9.07 -10.78
N ILE A 135 -3.04 9.70 -9.76
CA ILE A 135 -3.74 10.69 -8.94
C ILE A 135 -4.14 11.88 -9.82
N LYS A 136 -3.19 12.47 -10.58
CA LYS A 136 -3.48 13.61 -11.45
C LYS A 136 -4.53 13.32 -12.51
N ASP A 137 -4.47 12.15 -13.16
CA ASP A 137 -5.44 11.72 -14.15
C ASP A 137 -6.82 11.57 -13.51
N THR A 138 -6.89 10.99 -12.31
CA THR A 138 -8.15 10.83 -11.57
C THR A 138 -8.73 12.20 -11.17
N LEU A 139 -7.90 13.13 -10.70
CA LEU A 139 -8.32 14.49 -10.37
C LEU A 139 -8.75 15.28 -11.61
N ARG A 140 -8.02 15.17 -12.71
CA ARG A 140 -8.37 15.83 -13.98
C ARG A 140 -9.70 15.31 -14.48
N LEU A 141 -9.89 13.99 -14.41
CA LEU A 141 -11.15 13.35 -14.73
C LEU A 141 -12.28 13.89 -13.85
N ARG A 142 -12.09 14.04 -12.53
CA ARG A 142 -13.08 14.65 -11.62
C ARG A 142 -13.37 16.12 -11.94
N GLN A 143 -12.36 16.95 -12.19
CA GLN A 143 -12.58 18.34 -12.62
C GLN A 143 -13.34 18.41 -13.95
N GLU A 144 -13.13 17.46 -14.86
CA GLU A 144 -13.92 17.36 -16.08
C GLU A 144 -15.40 17.03 -15.78
N VAL A 145 -15.71 16.29 -14.70
CA VAL A 145 -17.10 16.02 -14.25
C VAL A 145 -17.78 17.28 -13.77
N ASP A 146 -17.13 18.02 -12.87
CA ASP A 146 -17.72 19.21 -12.25
C ASP A 146 -18.01 20.30 -13.29
N ILE A 147 -17.26 20.30 -14.39
CA ILE A 147 -17.38 21.30 -15.45
C ILE A 147 -18.29 20.82 -16.59
N CYS A 148 -18.36 19.51 -16.88
CA CYS A 148 -19.11 18.98 -18.03
C CYS A 148 -20.55 18.60 -17.69
N THR A 149 -21.50 19.19 -18.44
CA THR A 149 -22.90 18.76 -18.47
C THR A 149 -23.03 17.33 -19.01
N ASP A 150 -24.14 16.65 -18.72
CA ASP A 150 -24.41 15.29 -19.24
C ASP A 150 -24.31 15.23 -20.77
N TRP A 151 -24.77 16.28 -21.42
CA TRP A 151 -24.76 16.43 -22.88
C TRP A 151 -23.34 16.61 -23.42
N ALA A 152 -22.50 17.39 -22.75
CA ALA A 152 -21.08 17.51 -23.10
C ALA A 152 -20.32 16.20 -22.91
N LEU A 153 -20.68 15.42 -21.88
CA LEU A 153 -20.10 14.10 -21.63
C LEU A 153 -20.48 13.12 -22.74
N LEU A 154 -21.77 13.05 -23.10
CA LEU A 154 -22.26 12.19 -24.17
C LEU A 154 -21.56 12.47 -25.51
N HIS A 155 -21.27 13.72 -25.83
CA HIS A 155 -20.56 14.06 -27.05
C HIS A 155 -19.09 13.58 -27.05
N LYS A 156 -18.42 13.62 -25.88
CA LYS A 156 -16.99 13.26 -25.73
C LYS A 156 -16.73 11.77 -25.56
N LEU A 157 -17.76 10.97 -25.25
CA LEU A 157 -17.62 9.54 -25.05
C LEU A 157 -17.15 8.80 -26.31
N SER A 158 -16.26 7.84 -26.11
CA SER A 158 -15.96 6.83 -27.13
C SER A 158 -17.05 5.76 -27.12
N HIS A 159 -17.26 5.12 -28.28
CA HIS A 159 -18.26 4.06 -28.41
C HIS A 159 -18.05 2.95 -27.38
N LYS A 160 -16.80 2.50 -27.19
CA LYS A 160 -16.44 1.49 -26.18
C LYS A 160 -16.91 1.87 -24.76
N ARG A 161 -16.58 3.08 -24.30
CA ARG A 161 -16.93 3.55 -22.96
C ARG A 161 -18.43 3.72 -22.78
N PHE A 162 -19.13 4.11 -23.85
CA PHE A 162 -20.59 4.23 -23.82
C PHE A 162 -21.25 2.86 -23.62
N VAL A 163 -20.83 1.85 -24.39
CA VAL A 163 -21.36 0.48 -24.24
C VAL A 163 -21.10 -0.06 -22.83
N GLU A 164 -19.85 0.04 -22.34
CA GLU A 164 -19.50 -0.42 -21.00
C GLU A 164 -20.33 0.28 -19.91
N SER A 165 -20.61 1.58 -20.07
CA SER A 165 -21.44 2.33 -19.11
C SER A 165 -22.89 1.84 -19.06
N LEU A 166 -23.47 1.46 -20.20
CA LEU A 166 -24.83 0.95 -20.26
C LEU A 166 -24.94 -0.49 -19.78
N GLN A 167 -23.91 -1.31 -20.03
CA GLN A 167 -23.80 -2.65 -19.48
C GLN A 167 -23.69 -2.61 -17.95
N ASN A 168 -22.85 -1.71 -17.42
CA ASN A 168 -22.72 -1.54 -15.97
C ASN A 168 -24.00 -0.96 -15.32
N PHE A 169 -24.84 -0.27 -16.09
CA PHE A 169 -26.15 0.18 -15.64
C PHE A 169 -27.21 -0.95 -15.60
N GLY A 170 -26.90 -2.13 -16.15
CA GLY A 170 -27.78 -3.30 -16.12
C GLY A 170 -28.85 -3.34 -17.21
N LEU A 171 -28.64 -2.66 -18.34
CA LEU A 171 -29.59 -2.70 -19.47
C LEU A 171 -29.43 -3.97 -20.32
N ASP A 172 -30.54 -4.46 -20.87
CA ASP A 172 -30.56 -5.59 -21.80
C ASP A 172 -29.88 -5.24 -23.14
N SER A 173 -29.30 -6.25 -23.79
CA SER A 173 -28.58 -6.10 -25.07
C SER A 173 -29.39 -5.45 -26.19
N SER A 174 -30.69 -5.72 -26.26
CA SER A 174 -31.61 -5.11 -27.25
C SER A 174 -31.83 -3.62 -26.97
N THR A 175 -32.03 -3.27 -25.71
CA THR A 175 -32.17 -1.88 -25.24
C THR A 175 -30.86 -1.11 -25.46
N ILE A 176 -29.71 -1.73 -25.20
CA ILE A 176 -28.40 -1.13 -25.45
C ILE A 176 -28.23 -0.77 -26.93
N ALA A 177 -28.59 -1.67 -27.86
CA ALA A 177 -28.49 -1.40 -29.30
C ALA A 177 -29.33 -0.17 -29.71
N ALA A 178 -30.57 -0.08 -29.22
CA ALA A 178 -31.44 1.08 -29.46
C ALA A 178 -30.85 2.39 -28.89
N ARG A 179 -30.28 2.34 -27.68
CA ARG A 179 -29.64 3.49 -27.02
C ARG A 179 -28.35 3.93 -27.72
N ILE A 180 -27.57 2.99 -28.23
CA ILE A 180 -26.39 3.27 -29.06
C ILE A 180 -26.80 4.00 -30.34
N PHE A 181 -27.84 3.53 -31.01
CA PHE A 181 -28.27 4.14 -32.27
C PHE A 181 -28.82 5.55 -32.04
N ALA A 182 -29.66 5.74 -31.00
CA ALA A 182 -30.12 7.07 -30.57
C ALA A 182 -28.94 8.02 -30.26
N TRP A 183 -27.89 7.52 -29.60
CA TRP A 183 -26.68 8.30 -29.33
C TRP A 183 -25.88 8.65 -30.60
N GLN A 184 -25.83 7.76 -31.59
CA GLN A 184 -25.22 8.07 -32.89
C GLN A 184 -26.00 9.17 -33.63
N CYS A 185 -27.33 9.07 -33.68
CA CYS A 185 -28.18 10.12 -34.25
C CYS A 185 -27.96 11.47 -33.53
N PHE A 186 -27.86 11.44 -32.20
CA PHE A 186 -27.52 12.61 -31.40
C PHE A 186 -26.17 13.22 -31.80
N LYS A 187 -25.11 12.42 -31.98
CA LYS A 187 -23.78 12.93 -32.38
C LYS A 187 -23.76 13.53 -33.80
N ILE A 188 -24.60 13.03 -34.70
CA ILE A 188 -24.68 13.53 -36.08
C ILE A 188 -25.35 14.91 -36.11
N ILE A 189 -26.45 15.07 -35.38
CA ILE A 189 -27.27 16.30 -35.42
C ILE A 189 -26.75 17.35 -34.44
N TYR A 190 -26.32 16.92 -33.26
CA TYR A 190 -25.86 17.80 -32.19
C TYR A 190 -24.34 17.97 -32.22
N ALA A 191 -23.83 18.58 -33.29
CA ALA A 191 -22.44 18.99 -33.40
C ALA A 191 -22.22 20.35 -32.71
N PRO A 192 -21.12 20.55 -31.95
CA PRO A 192 -20.84 21.84 -31.32
C PRO A 192 -20.64 22.92 -32.39
N THR A 193 -21.49 23.95 -32.38
CA THR A 193 -21.25 25.19 -33.14
C THR A 193 -19.85 25.71 -32.83
N GLN A 194 -19.02 25.82 -33.86
CA GLN A 194 -17.61 26.17 -33.72
C GLN A 194 -17.45 27.46 -32.90
N GLY A 195 -16.68 27.41 -31.80
CA GLY A 195 -16.22 28.58 -31.05
C GLY A 195 -16.65 28.69 -29.59
N LYS A 196 -17.73 28.02 -29.15
CA LYS A 196 -18.07 27.95 -27.71
C LYS A 196 -17.61 26.61 -27.15
N GLY A 197 -16.60 26.64 -26.28
CA GLY A 197 -15.88 25.46 -25.80
C GLY A 197 -16.82 24.32 -25.40
N ALA A 198 -16.58 23.12 -25.94
CA ALA A 198 -17.32 21.87 -25.73
C ALA A 198 -17.37 21.36 -24.27
N ARG A 199 -17.05 22.21 -23.29
CA ARG A 199 -17.13 21.91 -21.84
C ARG A 199 -18.50 22.25 -21.25
N LYS A 200 -19.28 23.16 -21.85
CA LYS A 200 -20.63 23.52 -21.38
C LYS A 200 -21.65 23.48 -22.53
N LEU A 201 -21.86 22.29 -23.10
CA LEU A 201 -22.97 22.08 -24.03
C LEU A 201 -24.29 22.14 -23.24
N ALA A 202 -25.19 23.03 -23.66
CA ALA A 202 -26.50 23.15 -23.05
C ALA A 202 -27.36 21.91 -23.38
N LYS A 203 -28.52 21.79 -22.75
CA LYS A 203 -29.53 20.82 -23.16
C LYS A 203 -29.94 21.13 -24.63
N PRO A 204 -30.13 20.11 -25.50
CA PRO A 204 -30.69 20.34 -26.84
C PRO A 204 -32.10 20.94 -26.76
N ASP A 205 -32.43 21.81 -27.71
CA ASP A 205 -33.77 22.39 -27.81
C ASP A 205 -34.78 21.38 -28.40
N SER A 206 -36.09 21.64 -28.23
CA SER A 206 -37.16 20.74 -28.74
C SER A 206 -37.00 20.43 -30.22
N ALA A 207 -36.68 21.44 -31.04
CA ALA A 207 -36.47 21.28 -32.48
C ALA A 207 -35.30 20.33 -32.82
N ILE A 208 -34.28 20.26 -31.96
CA ILE A 208 -33.15 19.34 -32.15
C ILE A 208 -33.58 17.92 -31.80
N PHE A 209 -34.35 17.72 -30.72
CA PHE A 209 -34.89 16.41 -30.38
C PHE A 209 -35.87 15.88 -31.42
N GLU A 210 -36.67 16.76 -32.04
CA GLU A 210 -37.52 16.42 -33.19
C GLU A 210 -36.68 15.89 -34.35
N ALA A 211 -35.66 16.63 -34.78
CA ALA A 211 -34.75 16.19 -35.85
C ALA A 211 -34.05 14.86 -35.53
N ILE A 212 -33.63 14.63 -34.28
CA ILE A 212 -33.01 13.36 -33.88
C ILE A 212 -34.03 12.21 -33.90
N SER A 213 -35.26 12.46 -33.45
CA SER A 213 -36.32 11.45 -33.44
C SER A 213 -36.72 11.05 -34.86
N GLU A 214 -36.77 12.00 -35.80
CA GLU A 214 -37.04 11.73 -37.22
C GLU A 214 -35.92 10.89 -37.84
N LEU A 215 -34.66 11.24 -37.59
CA LEU A 215 -33.51 10.50 -38.09
C LEU A 215 -33.49 9.06 -37.54
N TYR A 216 -33.72 8.90 -36.23
CA TYR A 216 -33.82 7.59 -35.61
C TYR A 216 -34.96 6.77 -36.21
N ASN A 217 -36.14 7.36 -36.36
CA ASN A 217 -37.32 6.65 -36.84
C ASN A 217 -37.23 6.23 -38.31
N ARG A 218 -36.53 7.00 -39.13
CA ARG A 218 -36.29 6.66 -40.53
C ARG A 218 -35.39 5.43 -40.68
N ASP A 219 -34.32 5.38 -39.90
CA ASP A 219 -33.22 4.43 -40.12
C ASP A 219 -33.27 3.23 -39.13
N ARG A 220 -34.12 3.27 -38.09
CA ARG A 220 -34.21 2.22 -37.04
C ARG A 220 -34.47 0.82 -37.59
N VAL A 221 -35.32 0.68 -38.60
CA VAL A 221 -35.70 -0.65 -39.13
C VAL A 221 -34.53 -1.29 -39.85
N VAL A 222 -33.70 -0.47 -40.52
CA VAL A 222 -32.51 -0.92 -41.25
C VAL A 222 -31.39 -1.28 -40.29
N THR A 223 -31.22 -0.53 -39.20
CA THR A 223 -30.09 -0.70 -38.28
C THR A 223 -30.37 -1.65 -37.10
N LEU A 224 -31.61 -1.72 -36.61
CA LEU A 224 -32.00 -2.46 -35.39
C LEU A 224 -33.00 -3.61 -35.67
N GLY A 225 -33.53 -3.71 -36.90
CA GLY A 225 -34.50 -4.72 -37.29
C GLY A 225 -35.97 -4.29 -37.14
N THR A 226 -36.90 -5.14 -37.59
CA THR A 226 -38.34 -4.86 -37.67
C THR A 226 -39.05 -4.73 -36.31
N THR A 227 -38.42 -5.16 -35.23
CA THR A 227 -38.93 -5.07 -33.85
C THR A 227 -38.56 -3.77 -33.15
N ALA A 228 -37.89 -2.83 -33.84
CA ALA A 228 -37.46 -1.57 -33.25
C ALA A 228 -38.62 -0.58 -33.08
N GLU A 229 -38.92 -0.24 -31.82
CA GLU A 229 -39.97 0.71 -31.47
C GLU A 229 -39.67 2.12 -31.99
N ALA A 230 -40.71 2.81 -32.45
CA ALA A 230 -40.64 4.21 -32.81
C ALA A 230 -40.41 5.05 -31.56
N CYS A 231 -39.59 6.09 -31.69
CA CYS A 231 -39.26 6.98 -30.59
C CYS A 231 -39.87 8.37 -30.84
N ASN A 232 -40.45 8.98 -29.81
CA ASN A 232 -40.88 10.37 -29.85
C ASN A 232 -39.80 11.27 -29.22
N PRO A 233 -39.83 12.60 -29.42
CA PRO A 233 -38.82 13.50 -28.88
C PRO A 233 -38.67 13.43 -27.36
N THR A 234 -39.75 13.21 -26.62
CA THR A 234 -39.76 13.15 -25.14
C THR A 234 -39.12 11.86 -24.60
N VAL A 235 -39.42 10.72 -25.21
CA VAL A 235 -38.82 9.42 -24.90
C VAL A 235 -37.34 9.44 -25.26
N LEU A 236 -36.97 10.05 -26.39
CA LEU A 236 -35.58 10.21 -26.79
C LEU A 236 -34.79 11.09 -25.79
N GLU A 237 -35.39 12.17 -25.30
CA GLU A 237 -34.81 13.00 -24.25
C GLU A 237 -34.55 12.18 -22.97
N GLN A 238 -35.52 11.38 -22.54
CA GLN A 238 -35.39 10.50 -21.37
C GLN A 238 -34.27 9.48 -21.57
N TRP A 239 -34.20 8.87 -22.76
CA TRP A 239 -33.18 7.89 -23.11
C TRP A 239 -31.78 8.49 -23.02
N LEU A 240 -31.55 9.63 -23.69
CA LEU A 240 -30.25 10.28 -23.69
C LEU A 240 -29.88 10.83 -22.31
N THR A 241 -30.85 11.37 -21.56
CA THR A 241 -30.62 11.81 -20.16
C THR A 241 -30.19 10.65 -19.28
N THR A 242 -30.85 9.49 -19.41
CA THR A 242 -30.50 8.27 -18.69
C THR A 242 -29.11 7.77 -19.08
N CYS A 243 -28.80 7.76 -20.37
CA CYS A 243 -27.46 7.43 -20.86
C CYS A 243 -26.39 8.38 -20.32
N GLY A 244 -26.67 9.68 -20.22
CA GLY A 244 -25.76 10.67 -19.64
C GLY A 244 -25.48 10.40 -18.16
N LYS A 245 -26.53 10.12 -17.38
CA LYS A 245 -26.41 9.74 -15.97
C LYS A 245 -25.65 8.42 -15.80
N ALA A 246 -25.95 7.40 -16.60
CA ALA A 246 -25.27 6.11 -16.58
C ALA A 246 -23.78 6.26 -16.93
N ALA A 247 -23.47 7.02 -17.99
CA ALA A 247 -22.09 7.33 -18.36
C ALA A 247 -21.36 8.11 -17.27
N ARG A 248 -22.03 9.07 -16.62
CA ARG A 248 -21.45 9.81 -15.50
C ARG A 248 -21.16 8.87 -14.33
N SER A 249 -22.12 8.05 -13.92
CA SER A 249 -21.95 7.09 -12.82
C SER A 249 -20.86 6.05 -13.11
N TYR A 250 -20.72 5.60 -14.36
CA TYR A 250 -19.71 4.60 -14.73
C TYR A 250 -18.30 5.20 -14.79
N LEU A 251 -18.14 6.35 -15.47
CA LEU A 251 -16.84 6.99 -15.59
C LEU A 251 -16.41 7.68 -14.30
N TYR A 252 -17.38 8.11 -13.50
CA TYR A 252 -17.20 8.94 -12.32
C TYR A 252 -18.17 8.51 -11.22
N PRO A 253 -17.96 7.32 -10.63
CA PRO A 253 -18.78 6.89 -9.51
C PRO A 253 -18.70 7.94 -8.40
N SER A 254 -19.86 8.36 -7.89
CA SER A 254 -19.94 9.24 -6.74
C SER A 254 -19.35 8.50 -5.54
N LEU A 255 -18.17 8.93 -5.10
CA LEU A 255 -17.60 8.43 -3.85
C LEU A 255 -18.35 9.12 -2.72
N ILE A 256 -19.11 8.35 -1.97
CA ILE A 256 -19.73 8.79 -0.74
C ILE A 256 -18.71 8.47 0.37
N SER A 257 -18.46 9.42 1.28
CA SER A 257 -17.61 9.14 2.43
C SER A 257 -18.25 8.00 3.21
N ALA A 258 -17.41 7.05 3.64
CA ALA A 258 -17.90 5.92 4.39
C ALA A 258 -18.46 6.38 5.76
N ASP A 259 -17.98 7.51 6.29
CA ASP A 259 -18.49 8.18 7.51
C ASP A 259 -19.80 8.96 7.25
N SER A 260 -20.36 8.92 6.04
CA SER A 260 -21.62 9.60 5.75
C SER A 260 -22.80 8.87 6.40
N PRO A 261 -23.81 9.60 6.91
CA PRO A 261 -24.99 8.99 7.51
C PRO A 261 -25.76 8.18 6.47
N GLN A 262 -26.24 7.01 6.90
CA GLN A 262 -27.03 6.13 6.05
C GLN A 262 -28.39 6.78 5.73
N PRO A 263 -28.83 6.78 4.46
CA PRO A 263 -30.14 7.30 4.10
C PRO A 263 -31.24 6.48 4.80
N GLY A 264 -31.94 7.12 5.76
CA GLY A 264 -33.01 6.52 6.55
C GLY A 264 -32.66 6.11 7.98
N ALA A 265 -31.40 6.27 8.41
CA ALA A 265 -30.98 6.04 9.80
C ALA A 265 -30.12 7.23 10.27
N GLU A 266 -30.65 8.05 11.19
CA GLU A 266 -29.98 9.29 11.62
C GLU A 266 -28.69 9.08 12.43
N ASN A 267 -28.43 7.85 12.90
CA ASN A 267 -27.31 7.52 13.80
C ASN A 267 -26.46 6.33 13.33
N THR A 268 -26.46 6.00 12.04
CA THR A 268 -25.67 4.87 11.50
C THR A 268 -24.86 5.36 10.32
N GLU A 269 -23.55 5.14 10.37
CA GLU A 269 -22.65 5.51 9.28
C GLU A 269 -22.67 4.41 8.22
N LEU A 270 -22.35 4.76 6.96
CA LEU A 270 -22.24 3.74 5.92
C LEU A 270 -21.14 2.72 6.23
N LEU A 271 -20.11 3.10 7.00
CA LEU A 271 -19.06 2.22 7.53
C LEU A 271 -19.62 1.04 8.34
N ASP A 272 -20.69 1.25 9.10
CA ASP A 272 -21.25 0.24 9.99
C ASP A 272 -21.88 -0.95 9.24
N ASN A 273 -22.22 -0.75 7.96
CA ASN A 273 -22.80 -1.79 7.09
C ASN A 273 -21.76 -2.64 6.37
N PHE A 274 -20.49 -2.26 6.40
CA PHE A 274 -19.45 -3.13 5.86
C PHE A 274 -19.26 -4.30 6.82
N GLU A 275 -19.49 -5.52 6.32
CA GLU A 275 -19.07 -6.71 7.05
C GLU A 275 -17.60 -6.52 7.43
N SER A 276 -17.31 -6.70 8.72
CA SER A 276 -15.95 -6.71 9.23
C SER A 276 -15.25 -7.98 8.74
N THR A 277 -15.09 -8.16 7.44
CA THR A 277 -14.31 -9.26 6.85
C THR A 277 -12.82 -9.13 7.20
N PHE A 278 -12.44 -7.97 7.76
CA PHE A 278 -11.18 -7.69 8.44
C PHE A 278 -11.25 -7.83 9.97
N GLN A 279 -12.25 -8.50 10.53
CA GLN A 279 -12.05 -9.09 11.84
C GLN A 279 -10.90 -10.07 11.67
N GLU A 280 -9.71 -9.64 12.12
CA GLU A 280 -8.63 -10.53 12.50
C GLU A 280 -9.30 -11.70 13.18
N SER A 281 -9.26 -12.86 12.53
CA SER A 281 -9.74 -14.10 13.14
C SER A 281 -9.24 -14.13 14.58
N ASN A 282 -10.07 -14.53 15.55
CA ASN A 282 -9.60 -14.69 16.94
C ASN A 282 -8.31 -15.54 16.99
N LEU A 283 -8.08 -16.40 15.99
CA LEU A 283 -6.82 -17.11 15.78
C LEU A 283 -5.64 -16.18 15.46
N SER A 284 -5.80 -15.14 14.63
CA SER A 284 -4.73 -14.16 14.36
C SER A 284 -4.30 -13.44 15.64
N GLN A 285 -5.25 -13.02 16.48
CA GLN A 285 -4.93 -12.36 17.76
C GLN A 285 -4.29 -13.32 18.77
N ILE A 286 -4.80 -14.56 18.85
CA ILE A 286 -4.18 -15.61 19.68
C ILE A 286 -2.74 -15.89 19.21
N ILE A 287 -2.50 -15.93 17.90
CA ILE A 287 -1.15 -16.15 17.38
C ILE A 287 -0.24 -14.94 17.62
N GLU A 288 -0.74 -13.72 17.50
CA GLU A 288 0.05 -12.52 17.86
C GLU A 288 0.47 -12.53 19.33
N GLN A 289 -0.43 -12.97 20.21
CA GLN A 289 -0.16 -13.07 21.63
C GLN A 289 0.81 -14.22 21.96
N GLU A 290 0.62 -15.40 21.37
CA GLU A 290 1.55 -16.53 21.49
C GLU A 290 2.95 -16.18 20.96
N GLU A 291 3.03 -15.43 19.86
CA GLU A 291 4.29 -14.97 19.30
C GLU A 291 4.95 -13.87 20.16
N GLU A 292 4.19 -12.99 20.81
CA GLU A 292 4.72 -12.01 21.77
C GLU A 292 5.25 -12.69 23.03
N ASP A 293 4.54 -13.68 23.56
CA ASP A 293 4.97 -14.50 24.69
C ASP A 293 6.26 -15.27 24.36
N SER A 294 6.35 -15.84 23.15
CA SER A 294 7.55 -16.51 22.65
C SER A 294 8.74 -15.54 22.51
N ARG A 295 8.50 -14.31 22.02
CA ARG A 295 9.53 -13.25 21.97
C ARG A 295 10.02 -12.86 23.36
N GLN A 296 9.11 -12.68 24.31
CA GLN A 296 9.44 -12.34 25.69
C GLN A 296 10.23 -13.46 26.37
N GLN A 297 9.84 -14.72 26.16
CA GLN A 297 10.54 -15.88 26.69
C GLN A 297 11.95 -16.03 26.10
N THR A 298 12.10 -15.80 24.79
CA THR A 298 13.41 -15.81 24.14
C THR A 298 14.31 -14.69 24.70
N ARG A 299 13.76 -13.49 24.90
CA ARG A 299 14.48 -12.35 25.48
C ARG A 299 14.89 -12.59 26.93
N SER A 300 14.02 -13.21 27.74
CA SER A 300 14.31 -13.51 29.14
C SER A 300 15.39 -14.59 29.27
N GLN A 301 15.36 -15.61 28.42
CA GLN A 301 16.40 -16.64 28.34
C GLN A 301 17.75 -16.04 27.92
N LEU A 302 17.77 -15.17 26.91
CA LEU A 302 18.98 -14.48 26.45
C LEU A 302 19.58 -13.64 27.59
N ASN A 303 18.76 -12.84 28.27
CA ASN A 303 19.20 -12.05 29.42
C ASN A 303 19.77 -12.93 30.54
N ALA A 304 19.10 -14.02 30.89
CA ALA A 304 19.53 -14.92 31.96
C ALA A 304 20.90 -15.55 31.64
N ILE A 305 21.15 -15.90 30.39
CA ILE A 305 22.43 -16.49 29.96
C ILE A 305 23.55 -15.48 29.98
N LEU A 306 23.32 -14.26 29.47
CA LEU A 306 24.31 -13.21 29.53
C LEU A 306 24.67 -12.82 30.97
N LEU A 307 23.67 -12.71 31.86
CA LEU A 307 23.89 -12.49 33.29
C LEU A 307 24.70 -13.62 33.93
N ARG A 308 24.34 -14.89 33.64
CA ARG A 308 25.08 -16.04 34.15
C ARG A 308 26.52 -16.07 33.66
N SER A 309 26.76 -15.66 32.41
CA SER A 309 28.09 -15.55 31.84
C SER A 309 28.89 -14.40 32.46
N LEU A 310 28.27 -13.26 32.77
CA LEU A 310 28.90 -12.16 33.49
C LEU A 310 29.31 -12.56 34.91
N VAL A 311 28.46 -13.27 35.66
CA VAL A 311 28.78 -13.74 37.02
C VAL A 311 29.93 -14.74 37.03
N LYS A 312 30.10 -15.54 35.96
CA LYS A 312 31.23 -16.47 35.81
C LYS A 312 32.57 -15.79 35.51
N LEU A 313 32.57 -14.53 35.08
CA LEU A 313 33.81 -13.77 34.88
C LEU A 313 34.47 -13.48 36.24
N ASP A 314 35.79 -13.40 36.26
CA ASP A 314 36.54 -13.03 37.44
C ASP A 314 36.30 -11.56 37.82
N LEU A 315 36.44 -11.23 39.12
CA LEU A 315 36.27 -9.88 39.65
C LEU A 315 37.05 -8.80 38.86
N PRO A 316 38.31 -9.02 38.43
CA PRO A 316 39.03 -8.09 37.57
C PRO A 316 38.34 -7.83 36.21
N ALA A 317 37.77 -8.85 35.57
CA ALA A 317 37.08 -8.71 34.29
C ALA A 317 35.73 -7.99 34.42
N GLN A 318 34.96 -8.29 35.48
CA GLN A 318 33.71 -7.58 35.76
C GLN A 318 33.97 -6.08 36.01
N ARG A 319 35.00 -5.78 36.80
CA ARG A 319 35.40 -4.38 37.07
C ARG A 319 35.85 -3.67 35.79
N LEU A 320 36.56 -4.37 34.90
CA LEU A 320 36.97 -3.84 33.60
C LEU A 320 35.76 -3.50 32.72
N LEU A 321 34.76 -4.37 32.63
CA LEU A 321 33.51 -4.11 31.89
C LEU A 321 32.72 -2.95 32.51
N GLN A 322 32.66 -2.87 33.84
CA GLN A 322 31.98 -1.77 34.54
C GLN A 322 32.65 -0.41 34.29
N MET A 323 33.99 -0.35 34.28
CA MET A 323 34.72 0.89 33.96
C MET A 323 34.51 1.30 32.49
N TYR A 324 34.50 0.35 31.56
CA TYR A 324 34.35 0.63 30.13
C TYR A 324 32.91 0.97 29.73
N TYR A 325 31.93 0.17 30.15
CA TYR A 325 30.51 0.34 29.76
C TYR A 325 29.69 1.18 30.74
N GLY A 326 29.94 1.05 32.04
CA GLY A 326 29.16 1.74 33.08
C GLY A 326 29.65 3.16 33.35
N LYS A 327 30.96 3.34 33.48
CA LYS A 327 31.58 4.67 33.66
C LYS A 327 31.95 5.37 32.35
N ALA A 328 31.72 4.72 31.21
CA ALA A 328 32.07 5.22 29.87
C ALA A 328 33.54 5.67 29.73
N MET A 329 34.45 5.08 30.51
CA MET A 329 35.87 5.47 30.49
C MET A 329 36.56 5.00 29.21
N THR A 330 37.44 5.83 28.69
CA THR A 330 38.29 5.46 27.55
C THR A 330 39.32 4.42 27.96
N GLN A 331 39.81 3.63 27.00
CA GLN A 331 40.85 2.62 27.26
C GLN A 331 42.13 3.23 27.85
N GLN A 332 42.41 4.50 27.55
CA GLN A 332 43.56 5.24 28.11
C GLN A 332 43.36 5.61 29.57
N GLU A 333 42.15 6.00 29.97
CA GLU A 333 41.82 6.32 31.36
C GLU A 333 41.81 5.05 32.23
N ILE A 334 41.25 3.95 31.72
CA ILE A 334 41.28 2.66 32.39
C ILE A 334 42.72 2.16 32.58
N ALA A 335 43.57 2.35 31.56
CA ALA A 335 44.98 2.00 31.63
C ALA A 335 45.72 2.77 32.74
N LYS A 336 45.40 4.06 32.91
CA LYS A 336 45.93 4.88 34.01
C LYS A 336 45.43 4.45 35.38
N GLU A 337 44.13 4.14 35.52
CA GLU A 337 43.54 3.72 36.81
C GLU A 337 44.04 2.34 37.26
N LEU A 338 44.30 1.43 36.31
CA LEU A 338 44.80 0.09 36.60
C LEU A 338 46.33 -0.03 36.62
N ASP A 339 47.06 1.07 36.39
CA ASP A 339 48.53 1.08 36.20
C ASP A 339 49.02 0.05 35.17
N THR A 340 48.35 0.02 34.01
CA THR A 340 48.67 -0.90 32.90
C THR A 340 48.79 -0.17 31.57
N LYS A 341 49.29 -0.87 30.54
CA LYS A 341 49.38 -0.31 29.18
C LYS A 341 48.03 -0.42 28.46
N GLN A 342 47.65 0.61 27.69
CA GLN A 342 46.39 0.66 26.93
C GLN A 342 46.14 -0.60 26.07
N TYR A 343 47.16 -1.14 25.40
CA TYR A 343 46.99 -2.33 24.57
C TYR A 343 46.58 -3.58 25.37
N THR A 344 46.96 -3.65 26.65
CA THR A 344 46.57 -4.73 27.57
C THR A 344 45.08 -4.63 27.91
N VAL A 345 44.58 -3.41 28.14
CA VAL A 345 43.16 -3.11 28.35
C VAL A 345 42.35 -3.48 27.10
N SER A 346 42.78 -3.06 25.92
CA SER A 346 42.11 -3.41 24.65
C SER A 346 42.06 -4.92 24.42
N ARG A 347 43.18 -5.64 24.61
CA ARG A 347 43.22 -7.11 24.44
C ARG A 347 42.29 -7.82 25.40
N ARG A 348 42.24 -7.40 26.67
CA ARG A 348 41.34 -7.97 27.68
C ARG A 348 39.87 -7.73 27.32
N LEU A 349 39.49 -6.51 26.92
CA LEU A 349 38.13 -6.21 26.47
C LEU A 349 37.71 -7.06 25.26
N THR A 350 38.59 -7.19 24.26
CA THR A 350 38.31 -8.04 23.08
C THR A 350 38.14 -9.50 23.48
N SER A 351 39.01 -10.02 24.36
CA SER A 351 38.90 -11.40 24.85
C SER A 351 37.58 -11.64 25.60
N LEU A 352 37.17 -10.71 26.47
CA LEU A 352 35.91 -10.83 27.20
C LEU A 352 34.69 -10.79 26.28
N LYS A 353 34.70 -9.91 25.26
CA LYS A 353 33.68 -9.87 24.21
C LYS A 353 33.59 -11.20 23.47
N GLN A 354 34.72 -11.78 23.09
CA GLN A 354 34.76 -13.07 22.39
C GLN A 354 34.19 -14.20 23.25
N THR A 355 34.51 -14.25 24.55
CA THR A 355 33.96 -15.26 25.47
C THR A 355 32.44 -15.15 25.61
N LEU A 356 31.92 -13.92 25.76
CA LEU A 356 30.47 -13.69 25.84
C LEU A 356 29.76 -14.04 24.52
N LEU A 357 30.36 -13.66 23.39
CA LEU A 357 29.84 -13.97 22.06
C LEU A 357 29.83 -15.47 21.79
N GLN A 358 30.87 -16.20 22.20
CA GLN A 358 30.94 -17.65 22.08
C GLN A 358 29.83 -18.33 22.90
N THR A 359 29.61 -17.87 24.14
CA THR A 359 28.55 -18.43 24.99
C THR A 359 27.16 -18.18 24.40
N LEU A 360 26.95 -17.01 23.79
CA LEU A 360 25.72 -16.67 23.08
C LEU A 360 25.52 -17.52 21.82
N ALA A 361 26.61 -17.77 21.06
CA ALA A 361 26.59 -18.61 19.87
C ALA A 361 26.27 -20.08 20.21
N GLU A 362 26.88 -20.64 21.26
CA GLU A 362 26.62 -21.99 21.75
C GLU A 362 25.16 -22.15 22.23
N TRP A 363 24.61 -21.14 22.91
CA TRP A 363 23.19 -21.14 23.27
C TRP A 363 22.28 -21.07 22.03
N SER A 364 22.56 -20.19 21.09
CA SER A 364 21.76 -20.06 19.86
C SER A 364 21.74 -21.36 19.06
N GLN A 365 22.86 -22.08 19.02
CA GLN A 365 22.94 -23.37 18.32
C GLN A 365 22.12 -24.46 19.02
N THR A 366 22.06 -24.45 20.35
CA THR A 366 21.38 -25.46 21.16
C THR A 366 19.89 -25.21 21.35
N ALA A 367 19.48 -23.95 21.52
CA ALA A 367 18.10 -23.55 21.81
C ALA A 367 17.29 -23.18 20.56
N LEU A 368 17.91 -22.60 19.54
CA LEU A 368 17.22 -22.12 18.33
C LEU A 368 17.48 -22.99 17.09
N HIS A 369 18.35 -24.02 17.21
CA HIS A 369 18.76 -24.90 16.10
C HIS A 369 19.21 -24.16 14.82
N GLN A 370 19.67 -22.91 14.95
CA GLN A 370 20.12 -22.09 13.83
C GLN A 370 21.60 -22.37 13.51
N PRO A 371 21.96 -22.54 12.23
CA PRO A 371 23.36 -22.70 11.82
C PRO A 371 24.13 -21.38 11.99
N LEU A 372 25.30 -21.44 12.61
CA LEU A 372 26.18 -20.30 12.81
C LEU A 372 26.84 -19.89 11.48
N ASN A 373 26.40 -18.77 10.89
CA ASN A 373 27.07 -18.13 9.75
C ASN A 373 27.79 -16.84 10.18
N SER A 374 28.69 -16.32 9.34
CA SER A 374 29.52 -15.13 9.66
C SER A 374 28.69 -13.86 9.87
N ASN A 375 27.52 -13.76 9.25
CA ASN A 375 26.60 -12.62 9.36
C ASN A 375 25.77 -12.66 10.66
N VAL A 376 25.40 -13.86 11.12
CA VAL A 376 24.77 -14.09 12.42
C VAL A 376 25.74 -13.72 13.53
N LEU A 377 27.01 -14.11 13.43
CA LEU A 377 28.05 -13.75 14.41
C LEU A 377 28.32 -12.23 14.47
N SER A 378 28.32 -11.52 13.33
CA SER A 378 28.50 -10.05 13.32
C SER A 378 27.28 -9.32 13.91
N THR A 379 26.09 -9.81 13.62
CA THR A 379 24.82 -9.29 14.17
C THR A 379 24.75 -9.53 15.68
N MET A 380 25.08 -10.74 16.13
CA MET A 380 25.18 -11.09 17.55
C MET A 380 26.22 -10.22 18.28
N SER A 381 27.36 -9.93 17.65
CA SER A 381 28.37 -9.04 18.23
C SER A 381 27.84 -7.63 18.42
N THR A 382 27.06 -7.11 17.47
CA THR A 382 26.44 -5.78 17.57
C THR A 382 25.39 -5.75 18.68
N ILE A 383 24.52 -6.75 18.74
CA ILE A 383 23.47 -6.87 19.77
C ILE A 383 24.09 -7.02 21.16
N LEU A 384 25.15 -7.81 21.31
CA LEU A 384 25.88 -7.96 22.57
C LEU A 384 26.47 -6.63 23.03
N GLU A 385 27.02 -5.84 22.11
CA GLU A 385 27.61 -4.54 22.42
C GLU A 385 26.56 -3.50 22.85
N GLU A 386 25.39 -3.50 22.22
CA GLU A 386 24.25 -2.67 22.66
C GLU A 386 23.70 -3.13 24.02
N TRP A 387 23.58 -4.45 24.22
CA TRP A 387 23.10 -5.03 25.47
C TRP A 387 24.02 -4.68 26.64
N LEU A 388 25.35 -4.80 26.46
CA LEU A 388 26.33 -4.44 27.50
C LEU A 388 26.25 -2.96 27.85
N LYS A 389 26.07 -2.07 26.87
CA LYS A 389 25.86 -0.64 27.14
C LYS A 389 24.62 -0.42 27.99
N LEU A 390 23.50 -1.05 27.62
CA LEU A 390 22.22 -0.86 28.30
C LEU A 390 22.19 -1.45 29.71
N HIS A 391 22.79 -2.63 29.90
CA HIS A 391 22.91 -3.28 31.20
C HIS A 391 23.76 -2.46 32.19
N TYR A 392 24.89 -1.90 31.74
CA TYR A 392 25.76 -1.12 32.61
C TYR A 392 25.37 0.37 32.73
N SER A 393 24.49 0.89 31.84
CA SER A 393 23.95 2.25 31.97
C SER A 393 22.77 2.34 32.96
N HIS A 394 22.07 1.23 33.21
CA HIS A 394 20.94 1.16 34.15
C HIS A 394 21.05 -0.09 35.06
N PRO A 395 21.85 -0.02 36.15
CA PRO A 395 22.02 -1.16 37.06
C PRO A 395 20.78 -1.50 37.90
N ASP A 396 19.74 -0.66 37.91
CA ASP A 396 18.59 -0.74 38.83
C ASP A 396 17.24 -1.11 38.17
N LEU A 397 17.20 -1.65 36.96
CA LEU A 397 15.95 -2.19 36.42
C LEU A 397 15.83 -3.68 36.74
N PRO A 398 14.94 -4.10 37.67
CA PRO A 398 14.53 -5.49 37.75
C PRO A 398 13.83 -5.83 36.42
N SER A 399 14.31 -6.91 35.81
CA SER A 399 13.78 -7.49 34.56
C SER A 399 12.41 -8.10 34.79
#